data_AF-Q3BKG7-F1
#
_entry.id   AF-Q3BKG7-F1
#
_cell.length_a   1.000
_cell.length_b   1.000
_cell.length_c   1.000
_cell.angle_alpha   90.00
_cell.angle_beta   90.00
_cell.angle_gamma   90.00
#
_symmetry.space_group_name_H-M   'P 1'
#
loop_
_entity.id
_entity.type
_entity.pdbx_description
1 polymer ?
#
loop_
_entity_poly.entity_id
_entity_poly.type
_entity_poly.pdbx_seq_one_letter_code
_entity_poly.pdbx_strand_id
1 'polypeptide(L)'
;MSLPKSEILTSPERRRRWSAAEKLAMVAETSEPGMSVSLVARRHGVAPSQLFAWRRLATQGALTATQADEEVVPASEYRSLQSQIRELQRLLGKKTLESEILKEALDVATGSKKHLLRSLSLPKGDFR
;
A
#
# COMPACT_ATOMS: atom_id res chain seq x y z
N MET A 1 -66.05 10.44 -11.76
CA MET A 1 -64.81 10.23 -12.54
C MET A 1 -63.87 9.39 -11.72
N SER A 2 -63.62 8.16 -12.19
CA SER A 2 -62.78 7.16 -11.54
C SER A 2 -61.32 7.51 -11.77
N LEU A 3 -60.56 7.71 -10.70
CA LEU A 3 -59.10 7.67 -10.77
C LEU A 3 -58.69 6.23 -10.47
N PRO A 4 -57.95 5.55 -11.36
CA PRO A 4 -57.43 4.23 -11.06
C PRO A 4 -56.56 4.29 -9.81
N LYS A 5 -57.04 3.57 -8.79
CA LYS A 5 -56.29 3.16 -7.59
C LYS A 5 -54.94 2.64 -8.07
N SER A 6 -53.87 3.35 -7.76
CA SER A 6 -52.53 2.83 -7.95
C SER A 6 -52.35 1.67 -6.97
N GLU A 7 -52.71 0.47 -7.39
CA GLU A 7 -52.31 -0.77 -6.75
C GLU A 7 -50.79 -0.83 -6.83
N ILE A 8 -50.13 -0.43 -5.75
CA ILE A 8 -48.71 -0.66 -5.54
C ILE A 8 -48.57 -2.17 -5.34
N LEU A 9 -48.25 -2.85 -6.43
CA LEU A 9 -47.93 -4.27 -6.47
C LEU A 9 -46.69 -4.52 -5.61
N THR A 10 -46.96 -5.11 -4.44
CA THR A 10 -46.32 -6.36 -3.99
C THR A 10 -44.85 -6.30 -3.55
N SER A 11 -44.72 -6.31 -2.22
CA SER A 11 -43.66 -6.92 -1.39
C SER A 11 -42.42 -6.09 -1.03
N PRO A 12 -42.05 -6.00 0.27
CA PRO A 12 -40.74 -5.55 0.69
C PRO A 12 -39.75 -6.69 0.46
N GLU A 13 -39.37 -6.91 -0.79
CA GLU A 13 -38.36 -7.91 -1.14
C GLU A 13 -37.04 -7.49 -0.48
N ARG A 14 -36.67 -8.22 0.57
CA ARG A 14 -35.48 -8.03 1.39
C ARG A 14 -34.28 -7.89 0.44
N ARG A 15 -33.78 -6.67 0.20
CA ARG A 15 -32.68 -6.38 -0.75
C ARG A 15 -31.60 -7.45 -0.60
N ARG A 16 -31.48 -8.32 -1.62
CA ARG A 16 -30.54 -9.43 -1.61
C ARG A 16 -29.14 -8.88 -1.31
N ARG A 17 -28.52 -9.37 -0.24
CA ARG A 17 -27.15 -8.99 0.14
C ARG A 17 -26.19 -9.92 -0.57
N TRP A 18 -25.28 -9.35 -1.35
CA TRP A 18 -24.20 -10.08 -2.00
C TRP A 18 -22.98 -10.10 -1.09
N SER A 19 -22.55 -11.31 -0.75
CA SER A 19 -21.24 -11.53 -0.15
C SER A 19 -20.15 -11.06 -1.11
N ALA A 20 -18.98 -10.81 -0.55
CA ALA A 20 -17.91 -10.25 -1.34
C ALA A 20 -17.30 -11.30 -2.31
N ALA A 21 -17.31 -12.59 -1.93
CA ALA A 21 -17.01 -13.71 -2.82
C ALA A 21 -17.98 -13.77 -4.02
N GLU A 22 -19.29 -13.59 -3.81
CA GLU A 22 -20.27 -13.53 -4.90
C GLU A 22 -20.02 -12.34 -5.84
N LYS A 23 -19.66 -11.17 -5.29
CA LYS A 23 -19.28 -9.99 -6.10
C LYS A 23 -18.06 -10.28 -6.97
N LEU A 24 -17.03 -10.92 -6.42
CA LEU A 24 -15.82 -11.29 -7.16
C LEU A 24 -16.12 -12.30 -8.25
N ALA A 25 -16.93 -13.33 -7.97
CA ALA A 25 -17.33 -14.32 -8.95
C ALA A 25 -18.07 -13.67 -10.14
N MET A 26 -19.03 -12.78 -9.86
CA MET A 26 -19.72 -12.02 -10.91
C MET A 26 -18.76 -11.12 -11.69
N VAL A 27 -17.83 -10.42 -11.03
CA VAL A 27 -16.84 -9.57 -11.72
C VAL A 27 -15.90 -10.40 -12.60
N ALA A 28 -15.45 -11.56 -12.14
CA ALA A 28 -14.63 -12.50 -12.91
C ALA A 28 -15.38 -12.97 -14.16
N GLU A 29 -16.67 -13.34 -14.02
CA GLU A 29 -17.52 -13.74 -15.15
C GLU A 29 -17.62 -12.64 -16.22
N THR A 30 -17.60 -11.36 -15.86
CA THR A 30 -17.60 -10.26 -16.86
C THR A 30 -16.30 -10.15 -17.67
N SER A 31 -15.25 -10.86 -17.27
CA SER A 31 -13.95 -10.84 -17.93
C SER A 31 -13.74 -12.06 -18.85
N GLU A 32 -14.67 -13.01 -18.83
CA GLU A 32 -14.67 -14.17 -19.72
C GLU A 32 -14.94 -13.75 -21.18
N PRO A 33 -14.30 -14.40 -22.17
CA PRO A 33 -14.54 -14.13 -23.58
C PRO A 33 -16.03 -14.28 -23.94
N GLY A 34 -16.60 -13.26 -24.60
CA GLY A 34 -18.01 -13.25 -25.00
C GLY A 34 -19.01 -12.85 -23.91
N MET A 35 -18.54 -12.58 -22.68
CA MET A 35 -19.39 -12.04 -21.61
C MET A 35 -19.40 -10.52 -21.63
N SER A 36 -20.56 -9.93 -21.31
CA SER A 36 -20.70 -8.50 -21.09
C SER A 36 -21.28 -8.23 -19.71
N VAL A 37 -20.99 -7.05 -19.16
CA VAL A 37 -21.51 -6.61 -17.85
C VAL A 37 -23.04 -6.68 -17.82
N SER A 38 -23.71 -6.27 -18.91
CA SER A 38 -25.17 -6.32 -19.02
C SER A 38 -25.72 -7.75 -19.01
N LEU A 39 -25.04 -8.70 -19.64
CA LEU A 39 -25.44 -10.10 -19.67
C LEU A 39 -25.33 -10.75 -18.28
N VAL A 40 -24.18 -10.56 -17.63
CA VAL A 40 -23.92 -11.08 -16.28
C VAL A 40 -24.87 -10.45 -15.27
N ALA A 41 -25.10 -9.14 -15.35
CA ALA A 41 -26.04 -8.41 -14.49
C ALA A 41 -27.46 -9.00 -14.55
N ARG A 42 -27.98 -9.30 -15.76
CA ARG A 42 -29.29 -9.93 -15.94
C ARG A 42 -29.34 -11.34 -15.36
N ARG A 43 -28.29 -12.14 -15.57
CA ARG A 43 -28.19 -13.52 -15.05
C ARG A 43 -28.26 -13.57 -13.53
N HIS A 44 -27.63 -12.61 -12.87
CA HIS A 44 -27.57 -12.56 -11.40
C HIS A 44 -28.63 -11.68 -10.74
N GLY A 45 -29.50 -11.02 -11.53
CA GLY A 45 -30.51 -10.09 -11.00
C GLY A 45 -29.90 -8.85 -10.33
N VAL A 46 -28.74 -8.40 -10.83
CA VAL A 46 -27.99 -7.25 -10.32
C VAL A 46 -28.15 -6.07 -11.28
N ALA A 47 -28.21 -4.85 -10.76
CA ALA A 47 -28.19 -3.66 -11.59
C ALA A 47 -26.83 -3.54 -12.32
N PRO A 48 -26.77 -3.32 -13.65
CA PRO A 48 -25.51 -3.19 -14.37
C PRO A 48 -24.57 -2.14 -13.77
N SER A 49 -25.10 -1.01 -13.28
CA SER A 49 -24.34 0.04 -12.61
C SER A 49 -23.60 -0.44 -11.35
N GLN A 50 -24.21 -1.34 -10.58
CA GLN A 50 -23.61 -1.93 -9.39
C GLN A 50 -22.46 -2.87 -9.77
N LEU A 51 -22.65 -3.68 -10.82
CA LEU A 51 -21.60 -4.59 -11.31
C LEU A 51 -20.42 -3.82 -11.93
N PHE A 52 -20.67 -2.70 -12.61
CA PHE A 52 -19.62 -1.77 -13.05
C PHE A 52 -18.82 -1.19 -11.87
N ALA A 53 -19.51 -0.79 -10.81
CA ALA A 53 -18.85 -0.28 -9.61
C ALA A 53 -17.96 -1.35 -8.95
N TRP A 54 -18.46 -2.58 -8.80
CA TRP A 54 -17.66 -3.68 -8.26
C TRP A 54 -16.47 -4.03 -9.15
N ARG A 55 -16.64 -4.02 -10.48
CA ARG A 55 -15.52 -4.24 -11.41
C ARG A 55 -14.43 -3.18 -11.25
N ARG A 56 -14.80 -1.91 -11.08
CA ARG A 56 -13.86 -0.82 -10.82
C ARG A 56 -13.13 -0.98 -9.48
N LEU A 57 -13.85 -1.38 -8.43
CA LEU A 57 -13.24 -1.64 -7.12
C LEU A 57 -12.29 -2.85 -7.17
N ALA A 58 -12.62 -3.88 -7.96
CA ALA A 58 -11.77 -5.06 -8.14
C ALA A 58 -10.46 -4.73 -8.86
N THR A 59 -10.51 -3.94 -9.94
CA THR A 59 -9.30 -3.54 -10.67
C THR A 59 -8.38 -2.62 -9.86
N GLN A 60 -8.92 -1.91 -8.87
CA GLN A 60 -8.17 -1.08 -7.94
C GLN A 60 -7.69 -1.83 -6.69
N GLY A 61 -7.97 -3.14 -6.57
CA GLY A 61 -7.65 -3.95 -5.39
C GLY A 61 -8.57 -3.71 -4.17
N ALA A 62 -9.46 -2.72 -4.24
CA ALA A 62 -10.34 -2.32 -3.15
C ALA A 62 -11.45 -3.35 -2.85
N LEU A 63 -11.92 -4.11 -3.84
CA LEU A 63 -12.99 -5.11 -3.61
C LEU A 63 -12.53 -6.26 -2.70
N THR A 64 -11.24 -6.63 -2.74
CA THR A 64 -10.65 -7.66 -1.88
C THR A 64 -10.39 -7.13 -0.48
N ALA A 65 -9.91 -5.89 -0.38
CA ALA A 65 -9.64 -5.25 0.90
C ALA A 65 -10.92 -5.01 1.72
N THR A 66 -12.06 -4.74 1.06
CA THR A 66 -13.38 -4.70 1.74
C THR A 66 -13.88 -6.07 2.27
N GLN A 67 -13.24 -7.20 1.93
CA GLN A 67 -13.60 -8.53 2.44
C GLN A 67 -12.75 -8.95 3.65
N ALA A 68 -11.53 -8.43 3.74
CA ALA A 68 -10.54 -8.83 4.74
C ALA A 68 -10.63 -8.02 6.04
N ASP A 69 -11.57 -7.07 6.15
CA ASP A 69 -11.63 -6.08 7.23
C ASP A 69 -10.29 -5.32 7.41
N GLU A 70 -9.47 -5.29 6.35
CA GLU A 70 -8.22 -4.56 6.30
C GLU A 70 -8.50 -3.12 5.87
N GLU A 71 -7.96 -2.17 6.63
CA GLU A 71 -8.05 -0.74 6.35
C GLU A 71 -7.45 -0.44 4.97
N VAL A 72 -8.34 -0.13 4.01
CA VAL A 72 -7.95 0.08 2.61
C VAL A 72 -7.33 1.46 2.48
N VAL A 73 -6.01 1.53 2.52
CA VAL A 73 -5.27 2.76 2.18
C VAL A 73 -5.51 3.07 0.69
N PRO A 74 -6.08 4.24 0.34
CA PRO A 74 -6.28 4.62 -1.06
C PRO A 74 -5.01 4.51 -1.89
N ALA A 75 -5.12 4.13 -3.17
CA ALA A 75 -3.96 3.97 -4.06
C ALA A 75 -3.09 5.25 -4.17
N SER A 76 -3.66 6.43 -3.92
CA SER A 76 -2.92 7.70 -3.82
C SER A 76 -2.04 7.77 -2.57
N GLU A 77 -2.54 7.31 -1.43
CA GLU A 77 -1.82 7.27 -0.16
C GLU A 77 -0.75 6.17 -0.16
N TYR A 78 -1.03 5.03 -0.78
CA TYR A 78 -0.01 4.00 -1.00
C TYR A 78 1.17 4.54 -1.83
N ARG A 79 0.88 5.30 -2.90
CA ARG A 79 1.91 5.93 -3.73
C ARG A 79 2.69 7.01 -2.99
N SER A 80 2.03 7.82 -2.16
CA SER A 80 2.73 8.84 -1.37
C SER A 80 3.64 8.20 -0.31
N LEU A 81 3.16 7.17 0.38
CA LEU A 81 3.97 6.39 1.34
C LEU A 81 5.16 5.72 0.66
N GLN A 82 4.96 5.10 -0.51
CA GLN A 82 6.06 4.53 -1.30
C GLN A 82 7.10 5.59 -1.68
N SER A 83 6.67 6.81 -2.03
CA SER A 83 7.59 7.92 -2.30
C SER A 83 8.37 8.34 -1.06
N GLN A 84 7.71 8.43 0.10
CA GLN A 84 8.36 8.76 1.37
C GLN A 84 9.38 7.70 1.79
N ILE A 85 9.05 6.42 1.63
CA ILE A 85 9.97 5.31 1.93
C ILE A 85 11.25 5.43 1.10
N ARG A 86 11.14 5.69 -0.21
CA ARG A 86 12.31 5.87 -1.08
C ARG A 86 13.17 7.05 -0.65
N GLU A 87 12.53 8.16 -0.28
CA GLU A 87 13.25 9.35 0.16
C GLU A 87 13.96 9.13 1.50
N LEU A 88 13.29 8.49 2.46
CA LEU A 88 13.89 8.12 3.74
C LEU A 88 15.07 7.16 3.55
N GLN A 89 14.94 6.16 2.67
CA GLN A 89 16.05 5.26 2.33
C GLN A 89 17.24 6.02 1.74
N ARG A 90 16.99 6.99 0.85
CA ARG A 90 18.03 7.85 0.27
C ARG A 90 18.73 8.69 1.33
N LEU A 91 17.97 9.33 2.22
CA LEU A 91 18.50 10.16 3.30
C LEU A 91 19.30 9.32 4.31
N LEU A 92 18.80 8.15 4.66
CA LEU A 92 19.48 7.21 5.54
C LEU A 92 20.82 6.79 4.94
N GLY A 93 20.85 6.40 3.66
CA GLY A 93 22.10 6.05 2.97
C GLY A 93 23.13 7.19 2.98
N LYS A 94 22.69 8.43 2.72
CA LYS A 94 23.58 9.60 2.81
C LYS A 94 24.14 9.78 4.22
N LYS A 95 23.30 9.65 5.25
CA LYS A 95 23.72 9.81 6.65
C LYS A 95 24.65 8.69 7.12
N THR A 96 24.46 7.47 6.64
CA THR A 96 25.37 6.36 6.92
C THR A 96 26.77 6.65 6.37
N LEU A 97 26.88 7.10 5.12
CA LEU A 97 28.16 7.48 4.52
C LEU A 97 28.84 8.63 5.28
N GLU A 98 28.09 9.68 5.65
CA GLU A 98 28.62 10.77 6.48
C GLU A 98 29.17 10.23 7.80
N SER A 99 28.46 9.31 8.47
CA SER A 99 28.94 8.72 9.71
C SER A 99 30.19 7.85 9.53
N GLU A 100 30.34 7.16 8.41
CA GLU A 100 31.53 6.35 8.11
C GLU A 100 32.75 7.24 7.88
N ILE A 101 32.62 8.29 7.06
CA ILE A 101 33.69 9.27 6.80
C ILE A 101 34.12 9.95 8.11
N LEU A 102 33.16 10.35 8.95
CA LEU A 102 33.47 10.98 10.22
C LEU A 102 34.20 10.03 11.18
N LYS A 103 33.83 8.74 11.20
CA LYS A 103 34.55 7.72 11.99
C LYS A 103 35.97 7.52 11.46
N GLU A 104 36.15 7.42 10.14
CA GLU A 104 37.47 7.29 9.52
C GLU A 104 38.35 8.51 9.82
N ALA A 105 37.82 9.72 9.70
CA ALA A 105 38.55 10.94 10.06
C ALA A 105 38.94 10.99 11.54
N LEU A 106 38.06 10.52 12.44
CA LEU A 106 38.35 10.42 13.87
C LEU A 106 39.45 9.38 14.15
N ASP A 107 39.43 8.23 13.46
CA ASP A 107 40.47 7.21 13.59
C ASP A 107 41.84 7.75 13.13
N VAL A 108 41.87 8.52 12.04
CA VAL A 108 43.09 9.20 11.58
C VAL A 108 43.59 10.22 12.60
N ALA A 109 42.70 11.06 13.15
CA ALA A 109 43.06 12.08 14.12
C ALA A 109 43.53 11.48 15.47
N THR A 110 42.86 10.42 15.95
CA THR A 110 43.23 9.74 17.19
C THR A 110 44.45 8.83 17.02
N GLY A 111 44.65 8.23 15.84
CA GLY A 111 45.87 7.53 15.46
C GLY A 111 47.09 8.46 15.42
N SER A 112 46.93 9.67 14.89
CA SER A 112 47.95 10.73 14.95
C SER A 112 48.26 11.14 16.39
N LYS A 113 47.24 11.34 17.24
CA LYS A 113 47.45 11.65 18.67
C LYS A 113 48.18 10.51 19.41
N LYS A 114 47.85 9.25 19.13
CA LYS A 114 48.55 8.07 19.66
C LYS A 114 50.00 7.97 19.15
N HIS A 115 50.25 8.28 17.88
CA HIS A 115 51.59 8.32 17.30
C HIS A 115 52.44 9.45 17.89
N LEU A 116 51.86 10.65 18.05
CA LEU A 116 52.50 11.80 18.70
C LEU A 116 52.81 11.53 20.18
N LEU A 117 51.88 10.92 20.92
CA LEU A 117 52.13 10.49 22.30
C LEU A 117 53.23 9.42 22.39
N ARG A 118 53.35 8.55 21.38
CA ARG A 118 54.41 7.54 21.29
C ARG A 118 55.77 8.15 20.96
N SER A 119 55.83 9.17 20.10
CA SER A 119 57.08 9.89 19.78
C SER A 119 57.53 10.86 20.88
N LEU A 120 56.61 11.31 21.74
CA LEU A 120 56.92 12.14 22.93
C LEU A 120 57.38 11.31 24.14
N SER A 121 57.43 9.98 24.01
CA SER A 121 58.06 9.12 25.02
C SER A 121 59.58 9.31 24.95
N LEU A 122 60.10 10.20 25.79
CA LEU A 122 61.53 10.47 26.00
C LEU A 122 62.32 9.15 26.14
N PRO A 123 63.54 9.04 25.58
CA PRO A 123 64.38 7.89 25.82
C PRO A 123 64.63 7.80 27.34
N LYS A 124 64.29 6.66 27.94
CA LYS A 124 64.76 6.34 29.29
C LYS A 124 66.28 6.24 29.19
N GLY A 125 66.95 7.34 29.54
CA GLY A 125 68.39 7.39 29.72
C GLY A 125 68.73 6.57 30.95
N ASP A 126 69.08 5.30 30.74
CA ASP A 126 69.70 4.51 31.79
C ASP A 126 71.21 4.82 31.77
N PHE A 127 71.59 5.77 32.62
CA PHE A 127 72.95 5.90 33.12
C PHE A 127 73.20 4.77 34.14
N ARG A 128 73.94 3.72 33.77
CA ARG A 128 74.95 3.10 34.64
C ARG A 128 75.86 2.13 33.90
#